data_AF-A0A1V6KAC0-F1
#
_entry.id   AF-A0A1V6KAC0-F1
#
_cell.length_a   1.000
_cell.length_b   1.000
_cell.length_c   1.000
_cell.angle_alpha   90.00
_cell.angle_beta   90.00
_cell.angle_gamma   90.00
#
_symmetry.space_group_name_H-M   'P 1'
#
loop_
_entity.id
_entity.type
_entity.pdbx_description
1 polymer ?
#
loop_
_entity_poly.entity_id
_entity_poly.type
_entity_poly.pdbx_seq_one_letter_code
_entity_poly.pdbx_strand_id
1 'polypeptide(L)' 'MAVSDDDEIIVMSASGIVIRTKVSEISIQKRGTRGVRIMKLDEGDRVIGFTILDAGEGGEEA' A
#
# COMPACT_ATOMS: atom_id res chain seq x y z
N MET A 1 6.93 12.05 0.52
CA MET A 1 6.50 11.17 -0.57
C MET A 1 5.09 11.60 -0.93
N ALA A 2 4.88 12.05 -2.15
CA ALA A 2 3.55 12.33 -2.69
C ALA A 2 3.14 11.12 -3.54
N VAL A 3 1.85 10.94 -3.75
CA VAL A 3 1.27 9.90 -4.61
C VAL A 3 0.24 10.56 -5.53
N SER A 4 0.05 9.94 -6.68
CA SER A 4 -1.00 10.25 -7.66
C SER A 4 -2.10 9.19 -7.59
N ASP A 5 -3.28 9.49 -8.13
CA ASP A 5 -4.45 8.60 -8.04
C ASP A 5 -4.28 7.27 -8.82
N ASP A 6 -3.40 7.29 -9.81
CA ASP A 6 -3.00 6.17 -10.66
C ASP A 6 -1.93 5.27 -10.03
N ASP A 7 -1.23 5.75 -9.00
CA ASP A 7 -0.24 4.96 -8.29
C ASP A 7 -0.89 3.82 -7.50
N GLU A 8 -0.05 2.84 -7.16
CA GLU A 8 -0.42 1.75 -6.26
C GLU A 8 0.51 1.68 -5.07
N ILE A 9 -0.01 1.16 -3.96
CA ILE A 9 0.78 0.87 -2.79
C ILE A 9 0.85 -0.64 -2.65
N ILE A 10 2.08 -1.14 -2.45
CA ILE A 10 2.33 -2.50 -2.03
C ILE A 10 2.65 -2.50 -0.54
N VAL A 11 1.99 -3.37 0.22
CA VAL A 11 2.22 -3.60 1.64
C VAL A 11 2.58 -5.06 1.88
N MET A 12 3.60 -5.31 2.70
CA MET A 12 4.08 -6.65 3.03
C MET A 12 4.03 -6.92 4.53
N SER A 13 3.55 -8.09 4.93
CA SER A 13 3.56 -8.58 6.30
C SER A 13 4.79 -9.43 6.62
N ALA A 14 5.08 -9.64 7.91
CA ALA A 14 6.17 -10.47 8.38
C ALA A 14 5.98 -11.95 7.99
N SER A 15 4.73 -12.39 7.84
CA SER A 15 4.38 -13.73 7.36
C SER A 15 4.56 -13.91 5.84
N GLY A 16 4.94 -12.85 5.10
CA GLY A 16 5.17 -12.89 3.66
C GLY A 16 3.93 -12.62 2.81
N ILE A 17 2.83 -12.16 3.40
CA ILE A 17 1.63 -11.76 2.65
C ILE A 17 1.87 -10.38 2.03
N VAL A 18 1.64 -10.28 0.73
CA VAL A 18 1.78 -9.04 -0.04
C VAL A 18 0.43 -8.64 -0.61
N ILE A 19 0.02 -7.40 -0.39
CA ILE A 19 -1.21 -6.81 -0.93
C ILE A 19 -0.84 -5.58 -1.77
N ARG A 20 -1.44 -5.49 -2.95
CA ARG A 20 -1.41 -4.32 -3.84
C ARG A 20 -2.76 -3.64 -3.78
N THR A 21 -2.77 -2.32 -3.65
CA THR A 21 -4.01 -1.51 -3.58
C THR A 21 -3.82 -0.23 -4.37
N LYS A 22 -4.80 0.13 -5.20
CA LYS A 22 -4.76 1.39 -5.94
C LYS A 22 -4.96 2.55 -4.98
N VAL A 23 -4.20 3.62 -5.17
CA VAL A 23 -4.34 4.83 -4.34
C VAL A 23 -5.77 5.38 -4.43
N SER A 24 -6.38 5.34 -5.62
CA SER A 24 -7.77 5.73 -5.85
C SER A 24 -8.82 4.91 -5.06
N GLU A 25 -8.49 3.72 -4.54
CA GLU A 25 -9.39 2.94 -3.69
C GLU A 25 -9.27 3.31 -2.20
N ILE A 26 -8.23 4.05 -1.82
CA ILE A 26 -7.99 4.47 -0.44
C ILE A 26 -8.85 5.68 -0.14
N SER A 27 -9.68 5.58 0.91
CA SER A 27 -10.53 6.71 1.30
C SER A 27 -9.71 7.94 1.69
N ILE A 28 -10.02 9.08 1.07
CA ILE A 28 -9.42 10.37 1.41
C ILE A 28 -9.81 10.74 2.83
N GLN A 29 -8.81 10.98 3.69
CA GLN A 29 -9.01 11.35 5.09
C GLN A 29 -8.28 12.66 5.43
N LYS A 30 -8.80 13.40 6.42
CA LYS A 30 -8.11 14.57 6.98
C LYS A 30 -6.94 14.12 7.87
N ARG A 31 -5.97 15.02 8.08
CA ARG A 31 -4.73 14.76 8.85
C ARG A 31 -4.96 14.30 10.29
N GLY A 32 -6.04 14.74 10.95
CA GLY A 32 -6.35 14.41 12.34
C GLY A 32 -7.06 13.08 12.57
N THR A 33 -7.00 12.15 11.60
CA THR A 33 -7.73 10.87 11.65
C THR A 33 -6.79 9.71 11.96
N ARG A 34 -7.36 8.52 12.26
CA ARG A 34 -6.59 7.27 12.43
C ARG A 34 -6.23 6.59 11.11
N GLY A 35 -6.69 7.12 9.97
CA GLY A 35 -6.58 6.47 8.67
C GLY A 35 -7.56 5.32 8.47
N VAL A 36 -7.33 4.54 7.41
CA VAL A 36 -8.11 3.35 7.04
C VAL A 36 -7.25 2.09 7.10
N ARG A 37 -7.89 0.93 7.20
CA ARG A 37 -7.20 -0.37 7.18
C ARG A 37 -7.00 -0.83 5.74
N ILE A 38 -5.75 -0.95 5.31
CA ILE A 38 -5.36 -1.50 4.00
C ILE A 38 -5.22 -3.03 4.06
N MET A 39 -4.58 -3.55 5.11
CA MET A 39 -4.34 -4.98 5.31
C MET A 39 -4.99 -5.45 6.61
N LYS A 40 -5.73 -6.55 6.55
CA LYS A 40 -6.11 -7.30 7.74
C LYS A 40 -4.98 -8.26 8.07
N LEU A 41 -4.42 -8.14 9.26
CA LEU A 41 -3.36 -9.00 9.77
C LEU A 41 -3.98 -10.11 10.62
N ASP A 42 -3.37 -11.29 10.55
CA ASP A 42 -3.66 -12.38 11.48
C ASP A 42 -3.02 -12.12 12.85
N GLU A 43 -3.41 -12.90 13.85
CA GLU A 43 -2.89 -12.76 15.20
C GLU A 43 -1.38 -13.02 15.25
N GLY A 44 -0.63 -12.07 15.81
CA GLY A 44 0.84 -12.13 15.89
C GLY A 44 1.57 -11.66 14.62
N ASP A 45 0.86 -11.36 13.53
CA ASP A 45 1.46 -10.80 12.32
C ASP A 45 1.57 -9.26 12.39
N ARG A 46 2.45 -8.70 11.56
CA ARG A 46 2.69 -7.25 11.46
C ARG A 46 3.12 -6.85 10.06
N VAL A 47 2.82 -5.63 9.68
CA VAL A 47 3.41 -5.02 8.48
C VAL A 47 4.91 -4.80 8.71
N ILE A 48 5.73 -5.20 7.75
CA ILE A 48 7.19 -5.02 7.79
C ILE A 48 7.68 -3.96 6.80
N GLY A 49 6.86 -3.58 5.83
CA GLY A 49 7.21 -2.54 4.88
C GLY A 49 6.09 -2.24 3.90
N PHE A 50 6.28 -1.14 3.18
CA PHE A 50 5.46 -0.76 2.04
C PHE A 50 6.31 -0.01 1.01
N THR A 51 5.86 0.01 -0.23
CA THR A 51 6.41 0.86 -1.28
C THR A 51 5.29 1.40 -2.16
N ILE A 52 5.56 2.49 -2.86
CA ILE A 52 4.70 3.01 -3.92
C ILE A 52 5.21 2.43 -5.23
N LEU A 53 4.28 2.01 -6.09
CA LEU A 53 4.51 1.68 -7.47
C LEU A 53 3.93 2.80 -8.32
N ASP A 54 4.80 3.50 -9.02
CA ASP A 54 4.40 4.57 -9.93
C ASP A 54 3.80 3.93 -11.18
N ALA A 55 2.63 4.43 -11.62
CA ALA A 55 1.95 3.91 -12.80
C ALA A 55 2.77 4.05 -14.11
N GLY A 56 3.84 4.85 -14.07
CA GLY A 56 4.76 5.10 -15.19
C GLY A 56 5.99 4.20 -15.28
N GLU A 57 6.30 3.38 -14.28
CA GLU A 57 7.49 2.50 -14.28
C GLU A 57 7.10 1.01 -14.28
N GLY A 58 6.42 0.59 -15.35
CA GLY A 58 6.38 -0.80 -15.78
C GLY A 58 7.59 -1.15 -16.66
N GLY A 59 8.80 -0.87 -16.17
CA GLY A 59 10.05 -1.21 -16.84
C GLY A 59 10.47 -2.66 -16.55
N GLU A 60 10.13 -3.55 -17.47
CA GLU A 60 10.92 -4.71 -17.92
C GLU A 60 11.89 -5.35 -16.89
N GLU A 61 11.50 -6.48 -16.30
CA GLU A 61 12.46 -7.50 -15.90
C GLU A 61 12.66 -8.45 -17.10
N ALA A 62 13.78 -8.29 -17.80
CA ALA A 62 14.35 -9.22 -18.76
C ALA A 62 15.40 -10.11 -18.09
#